data_AF-A0A9W8HZF4-F1
#
_entry.id   AF-A0A9W8HZF4-F1
#
_cell.length_a   1.000
_cell.length_b   1.000
_cell.length_c   1.000
_cell.angle_alpha   90.00
_cell.angle_beta   90.00
_cell.angle_gamma   90.00
#
_symmetry.space_group_name_H-M   'P 1'
#
loop_
_entity.id
_entity.type
_entity.pdbx_description
1 polymer ?
#
loop_
_entity_poly.entity_id
_entity_poly.type
_entity_poly.pdbx_seq_one_letter_code
_entity_poly.pdbx_strand_id
1 'polypeptide(L)'
;MNPATACWNITWHWSHCRRAIALAALPYSTSTQRVERRKATTNQSSLLPGQFLLGPPHAISNIRPVKFYIPPDETPAEKRYREMREEAVQRDHEFWLDNNTRFEQGKLLFEQQLAEQKGQCTLDDLSVYYHQYQVDSYTRHLEYNRYVWRRSLRMIWPGIRAWLVEIGKRKKRRVDALAKYSEQGYFDREQPGVSRVEHVQNSTGQTAKNQVDRRAEKIRSYY
;
A
#
# COMPACT_ATOMS: atom_id res chain seq x y z
N MET A 1 28.12 21.35 -35.95
CA MET A 1 28.05 20.06 -35.20
C MET A 1 27.00 20.22 -34.11
N ASN A 2 25.78 19.73 -34.36
CA ASN A 2 24.64 19.81 -33.43
C ASN A 2 24.62 18.57 -32.53
N PRO A 3 24.65 18.69 -31.19
CA PRO A 3 24.35 17.59 -30.30
C PRO A 3 22.88 17.68 -29.88
N ALA A 4 21.96 17.29 -30.76
CA ALA A 4 20.53 17.30 -30.48
C ALA A 4 19.85 16.05 -31.05
N THR A 5 20.23 14.87 -30.57
CA THR A 5 19.48 13.62 -30.80
C THR A 5 19.85 12.58 -29.75
N ALA A 6 19.19 12.66 -28.59
CA ALA A 6 19.05 11.53 -27.69
C ALA A 6 17.71 11.65 -26.94
N CYS A 7 16.63 11.74 -27.70
CA CYS A 7 15.28 11.43 -27.20
C CYS A 7 15.22 9.93 -26.89
N TRP A 8 15.48 9.56 -25.64
CA TRP A 8 15.11 8.25 -25.13
C TRP A 8 13.70 8.36 -24.56
N ASN A 9 12.74 7.87 -25.36
CA ASN A 9 11.35 7.64 -24.97
C ASN A 9 11.29 6.73 -23.74
N ILE A 10 11.18 7.31 -22.55
CA ILE A 10 10.53 6.65 -21.43
C ILE A 10 9.05 6.95 -21.60
N THR A 11 8.34 6.02 -22.25
CA THR A 11 6.88 6.05 -22.36
C THR A 11 6.28 5.91 -20.97
N TRP A 12 5.96 7.05 -20.35
CA TRP A 12 5.08 7.09 -19.20
C TRP A 12 3.67 6.80 -19.70
N HIS A 13 3.17 5.61 -19.42
CA HIS A 13 1.77 5.27 -19.64
C HIS A 13 0.92 6.15 -18.71
N TRP A 14 0.43 7.27 -19.23
CA TRP A 14 -0.65 8.01 -18.62
C TRP A 14 -1.90 7.12 -18.69
N SER A 15 -2.28 6.51 -17.57
CA SER A 15 -3.62 5.91 -17.46
C SER A 15 -4.64 7.05 -17.48
N HIS A 16 -5.26 7.21 -18.65
CA HIS A 16 -6.31 8.18 -18.91
C HIS A 16 -7.51 8.01 -17.96
N CYS A 17 -7.95 9.16 -17.47
CA CYS A 17 -9.32 9.59 -17.24
C CYS A 17 -10.38 8.49 -17.00
N ARG A 18 -10.82 8.40 -15.74
CA ARG A 18 -12.16 7.89 -15.40
C ARG A 18 -13.20 8.81 -16.05
N ARG A 19 -13.80 8.40 -17.16
CA ARG A 19 -15.10 8.94 -17.58
C ARG A 19 -16.19 8.18 -16.83
N ALA A 20 -16.87 8.90 -15.94
CA ALA A 20 -18.12 8.46 -15.36
C ALA A 20 -19.18 8.43 -16.48
N ILE A 21 -19.70 7.25 -16.77
CA ILE A 21 -20.97 7.10 -17.47
C ILE A 21 -22.02 6.93 -16.38
N ALA A 22 -22.85 7.96 -16.20
CA ALA A 22 -24.07 7.86 -15.45
C ALA A 22 -25.10 7.09 -16.30
N LEU A 23 -25.49 5.90 -15.85
CA LEU A 23 -26.66 5.21 -16.36
C LEU A 23 -27.64 4.95 -15.22
N ALA A 24 -28.89 5.23 -15.56
CA ALA A 24 -30.12 5.25 -14.79
C ALA A 24 -30.27 4.23 -13.65
N ALA A 25 -30.94 4.71 -12.60
CA ALA A 25 -31.32 4.00 -11.39
C ALA A 25 -32.24 2.80 -11.66
N LEU A 26 -31.93 1.67 -11.03
CA LEU A 26 -32.89 0.64 -10.64
C LEU A 26 -32.83 0.49 -9.11
N PRO A 27 -33.97 0.48 -8.40
CA PRO A 27 -33.96 0.39 -6.94
C PRO A 27 -33.79 -1.07 -6.55
N TYR A 28 -32.58 -1.45 -6.13
CA TYR A 28 -32.37 -2.70 -5.41
C TYR A 28 -31.96 -2.39 -3.97
N SER A 29 -32.94 -2.49 -3.08
CA SER A 29 -32.72 -2.58 -1.64
C SER A 29 -31.89 -3.83 -1.34
N THR A 30 -30.65 -3.65 -0.91
CA THR A 30 -29.98 -4.62 -0.04
C THR A 30 -29.18 -3.88 1.03
N SER A 31 -29.78 -3.77 2.21
CA SER A 31 -29.07 -3.65 3.47
C SER A 31 -28.02 -4.76 3.56
N THR A 32 -26.79 -4.45 3.20
CA THR A 32 -25.63 -5.26 3.51
C THR A 32 -24.84 -4.52 4.58
N GLN A 33 -24.98 -4.97 5.83
CA GLN A 33 -24.03 -4.59 6.86
C GLN A 33 -22.64 -5.01 6.36
N ARG A 34 -21.83 -4.01 6.00
CA ARG A 34 -20.44 -4.18 5.61
C ARG A 34 -19.71 -4.70 6.85
N VAL A 35 -19.52 -6.02 6.91
CA VAL A 35 -18.56 -6.63 7.83
C VAL A 35 -17.22 -5.97 7.52
N GLU A 36 -16.75 -5.09 8.40
CA GLU A 36 -15.40 -4.58 8.33
C GLU A 36 -14.46 -5.77 8.45
N ARG A 37 -13.94 -6.25 7.31
CA ARG A 37 -12.81 -7.16 7.29
C ARG A 37 -11.70 -6.47 8.07
N ARG A 38 -11.42 -6.94 9.29
CA ARG A 38 -10.20 -6.59 10.02
C ARG A 38 -9.05 -6.81 9.04
N LYS A 39 -8.38 -5.73 8.65
CA LYS A 39 -7.20 -5.83 7.78
C LYS A 39 -6.17 -6.63 8.55
N ALA A 40 -5.75 -7.76 8.01
CA ALA A 40 -4.63 -8.50 8.59
C ALA A 40 -3.46 -7.52 8.74
N THR A 41 -2.90 -7.43 9.94
CA THR A 41 -1.71 -6.61 10.20
C THR A 41 -0.52 -7.31 9.56
N THR A 42 -0.35 -7.13 8.24
CA THR A 42 0.77 -7.72 7.52
C THR A 42 2.05 -7.01 7.93
N ASN A 43 2.86 -7.70 8.73
CA ASN A 43 4.12 -7.18 9.25
C ASN A 43 5.30 -7.72 8.43
N GLN A 44 6.43 -7.01 8.41
CA GLN A 44 7.61 -7.44 7.65
C GLN A 44 8.13 -8.83 8.10
N SER A 45 7.90 -9.20 9.37
CA SER A 45 8.27 -10.50 9.96
C SER A 45 7.41 -11.68 9.50
N SER A 46 6.26 -11.39 8.87
CA SER A 46 5.34 -12.37 8.27
C SER A 46 5.48 -12.41 6.75
N LEU A 47 6.69 -12.14 6.21
CA LEU A 47 6.99 -12.30 4.79
C LEU A 47 7.64 -13.67 4.54
N LEU A 48 7.31 -14.31 3.43
CA LEU A 48 8.04 -15.49 2.94
C LEU A 48 9.29 -15.09 2.16
N PRO A 49 10.29 -15.98 2.04
CA PRO A 49 11.41 -15.79 1.12
C PRO A 49 10.94 -15.42 -0.29
N GLY A 50 11.43 -14.28 -0.80
CA GLY A 50 11.07 -13.75 -2.11
C GLY A 50 9.83 -12.85 -2.15
N GLN A 51 9.12 -12.68 -1.03
CA GLN A 51 8.03 -11.70 -0.92
C GLN A 51 8.53 -10.33 -0.42
N PHE A 52 7.72 -9.31 -0.66
CA PHE A 52 7.92 -7.96 -0.15
C PHE A 52 6.56 -7.31 0.09
N LEU A 53 6.50 -6.34 1.01
CA LEU A 53 5.31 -5.53 1.24
C LEU A 53 5.40 -4.25 0.43
N LEU A 54 4.30 -3.92 -0.25
CA LEU A 54 4.08 -2.64 -0.90
C LEU A 54 2.99 -1.89 -0.16
N GLY A 55 3.31 -0.66 0.27
CA GLY A 55 2.33 0.24 0.84
C GLY A 55 1.45 0.95 -0.20
N PRO A 56 0.47 1.75 0.28
CA PRO A 56 -0.23 2.70 -0.57
C PRO A 56 0.74 3.71 -1.19
N PRO A 57 0.43 4.29 -2.35
CA PRO A 57 1.25 5.34 -2.95
C PRO A 57 1.29 6.56 -2.03
N HIS A 58 2.45 7.21 -1.96
CA HIS A 58 2.59 8.46 -1.22
C HIS A 58 1.81 9.59 -1.92
N ALA A 59 1.16 10.47 -1.15
CA ALA A 59 0.21 11.46 -1.68
C ALA A 59 0.83 12.45 -2.69
N ILE A 60 2.10 12.83 -2.49
CA ILE A 60 2.77 13.83 -3.33
C ILE A 60 3.71 13.16 -4.34
N SER A 61 4.73 12.44 -3.86
CA SER A 61 5.69 11.74 -4.73
C SER A 61 5.15 10.54 -5.51
N ASN A 62 3.97 10.00 -5.16
CA ASN A 62 3.37 8.79 -5.76
C ASN A 62 4.21 7.49 -5.67
N ILE A 63 5.39 7.53 -5.03
CA ILE A 63 6.22 6.36 -4.79
C ILE A 63 5.60 5.50 -3.69
N ARG A 64 5.60 4.17 -3.89
CA ARG A 64 5.11 3.20 -2.90
C ARG A 64 6.24 2.80 -1.96
N PRO A 65 6.06 2.90 -0.63
CA PRO A 65 7.05 2.40 0.30
C PRO A 65 7.13 0.88 0.21
N VAL A 66 8.35 0.35 0.22
CA VAL A 66 8.63 -1.09 0.09
C VAL A 66 9.30 -1.59 1.36
N LYS A 67 8.85 -2.75 1.85
CA LYS A 67 9.56 -3.51 2.91
C LYS A 67 9.95 -4.88 2.38
N PHE A 68 11.25 -5.15 2.30
CA PHE A 68 11.76 -6.42 1.81
C PHE A 68 11.73 -7.50 2.89
N TYR A 69 11.63 -8.76 2.48
CA TYR A 69 11.84 -9.90 3.37
C TYR A 69 13.23 -9.86 4.02
N ILE A 70 13.26 -10.13 5.33
CA ILE A 70 14.49 -10.27 6.12
C ILE A 70 14.60 -11.73 6.55
N PRO A 71 15.59 -12.50 6.05
CA PRO A 71 15.80 -13.87 6.49
C PRO A 71 16.24 -13.93 7.96
N PRO A 72 15.87 -14.99 8.71
CA PRO A 72 16.29 -15.13 10.11
C PRO A 72 17.82 -15.30 10.24
N ASP A 73 18.48 -15.85 9.22
CA ASP A 73 19.92 -16.04 9.13
C ASP A 73 20.56 -15.10 8.08
N GLU A 74 20.15 -13.82 8.09
CA GLU A 74 20.62 -12.78 7.17
C GLU A 74 22.14 -12.66 7.21
N THR A 75 22.77 -12.84 6.04
CA THR A 75 24.22 -12.65 5.91
C THR A 75 24.55 -11.16 5.70
N PRO A 76 25.76 -10.71 6.07
CA PRO A 76 26.16 -9.31 5.86
C PRO A 76 26.05 -8.84 4.41
N ALA A 77 26.26 -9.75 3.44
CA ALA A 77 26.12 -9.43 2.02
C ALA A 77 24.65 -9.20 1.62
N GLU A 78 23.73 -10.03 2.10
CA GLU A 78 22.28 -9.88 1.87
C GLU A 78 21.74 -8.61 2.53
N LYS A 79 22.13 -8.36 3.79
CA LYS A 79 21.77 -7.14 4.53
C LYS A 79 22.19 -5.89 3.78
N ARG A 80 23.47 -5.83 3.37
CA ARG A 80 24.01 -4.69 2.62
C ARG A 80 23.24 -4.45 1.33
N TYR A 81 22.93 -5.50 0.58
CA TYR A 81 22.16 -5.36 -0.68
C TYR A 81 20.71 -4.93 -0.43
N ARG A 82 20.06 -5.43 0.62
CA ARG A 82 18.73 -4.99 1.04
C ARG A 82 18.74 -3.50 1.40
N GLU A 83 19.68 -3.06 2.24
CA GLU A 83 19.84 -1.66 2.64
C GLU A 83 20.07 -0.75 1.42
N MET A 84 20.89 -1.16 0.45
CA MET A 84 21.05 -0.40 -0.80
C MET A 84 19.76 -0.27 -1.61
N ARG A 85 18.89 -1.30 -1.61
CA ARG A 85 17.58 -1.20 -2.27
C ARG A 85 16.61 -0.30 -1.50
N GLU A 86 16.63 -0.35 -0.17
CA GLU A 86 15.81 0.53 0.68
C GLU A 86 16.24 1.99 0.53
N GLU A 87 17.54 2.27 0.58
CA GLU A 87 18.12 3.59 0.32
C GLU A 87 17.75 4.09 -1.09
N ALA A 88 17.80 3.21 -2.10
CA ALA A 88 17.40 3.56 -3.46
C ALA A 88 15.94 4.03 -3.53
N VAL A 89 15.01 3.27 -2.93
CA VAL A 89 13.59 3.64 -2.88
C VAL A 89 13.39 4.96 -2.13
N GLN A 90 14.11 5.16 -1.01
CA GLN A 90 14.02 6.38 -0.21
C GLN A 90 14.51 7.62 -0.99
N ARG A 91 15.65 7.51 -1.68
CA ARG A 91 16.21 8.58 -2.50
C ARG A 91 15.31 8.93 -3.68
N ASP A 92 14.71 7.93 -4.31
CA ASP A 92 13.76 8.13 -5.40
C ASP A 92 12.49 8.84 -4.87
N HIS A 93 12.00 8.44 -3.68
CA HIS A 93 10.90 9.12 -3.01
C HIS A 93 11.20 10.59 -2.71
N GLU A 94 12.37 10.90 -2.14
CA GLU A 94 12.78 12.27 -1.82
C GLU A 94 12.87 13.16 -3.07
N PHE A 95 13.46 12.63 -4.15
CA PHE A 95 13.56 13.35 -5.42
C PHE A 95 12.17 13.68 -5.99
N TRP A 96 11.27 12.70 -6.05
CA TRP A 96 9.93 12.91 -6.58
C TRP A 96 9.05 13.76 -5.66
N LEU A 97 9.29 13.72 -4.34
CA LEU A 97 8.62 14.58 -3.39
C LEU A 97 8.97 16.05 -3.64
N ASP A 98 10.27 16.36 -3.74
CA ASP A 98 10.75 17.71 -4.02
C ASP A 98 10.30 18.18 -5.42
N ASN A 99 10.45 17.35 -6.44
CA ASN A 99 10.03 17.69 -7.80
C ASN A 99 8.53 18.01 -7.89
N ASN A 100 7.68 17.13 -7.34
CA ASN A 100 6.23 17.32 -7.45
C ASN A 100 5.77 18.51 -6.61
N THR A 101 6.42 18.76 -5.47
CA THR A 101 6.13 19.95 -4.65
C THR A 101 6.44 21.24 -5.42
N ARG A 102 7.61 21.33 -6.07
CA ARG A 102 7.98 22.49 -6.89
C ARG A 102 7.06 22.65 -8.09
N PHE A 103 6.68 21.54 -8.73
CA PHE A 103 5.77 21.53 -9.86
C PHE A 103 4.39 22.10 -9.46
N GLU A 104 3.78 21.60 -8.38
CA GLU A 104 2.47 22.10 -7.92
C GLU A 104 2.54 23.58 -7.48
N GLN A 105 3.62 24.00 -6.82
CA GLN A 105 3.82 25.41 -6.46
C GLN A 105 3.92 26.31 -7.68
N GLY A 106 4.75 25.95 -8.67
CA GLY A 106 4.90 26.75 -9.89
C GLY A 106 3.63 26.77 -10.72
N LYS A 107 2.88 25.66 -10.76
CA LYS A 107 1.59 25.57 -11.43
C LYS A 107 0.57 26.51 -10.81
N LEU A 108 0.47 26.54 -9.47
CA LEU A 108 -0.43 27.46 -8.76
C LEU A 108 -0.11 28.93 -9.06
N LEU A 109 1.18 29.29 -9.08
CA LEU A 109 1.60 30.65 -9.43
C LEU A 109 1.25 31.01 -10.88
N PHE A 110 1.45 30.07 -11.81
CA PHE A 110 1.08 30.26 -13.21
C PHE A 110 -0.43 30.44 -13.39
N GLU A 111 -1.24 29.62 -12.71
CA GLU A 111 -2.71 29.74 -12.71
C GLU A 111 -3.17 31.09 -12.17
N GLN A 112 -2.56 31.59 -11.09
CA GLN A 112 -2.87 32.91 -10.51
C GLN A 112 -2.52 34.05 -11.47
N GLN A 113 -1.31 34.06 -12.03
CA GLN A 113 -0.88 35.07 -12.99
C GLN A 113 -1.79 35.12 -14.22
N LEU A 114 -2.21 33.96 -14.71
CA LEU A 114 -3.04 33.88 -15.88
C LEU A 114 -4.51 34.23 -15.57
N ALA A 115 -5.00 33.91 -14.38
CA ALA A 115 -6.31 34.37 -13.91
C ALA A 115 -6.38 35.90 -13.79
N GLU A 116 -5.30 36.55 -13.35
CA GLU A 116 -5.21 38.02 -13.32
C GLU A 116 -5.21 38.65 -14.73
N GLN A 117 -4.58 37.99 -15.71
CA GLN A 117 -4.46 38.52 -17.08
C GLN A 117 -5.65 38.20 -17.99
N LYS A 118 -6.16 36.97 -17.93
CA LYS A 118 -7.16 36.42 -18.86
C LYS A 118 -8.44 35.91 -18.17
N GLY A 119 -8.50 35.94 -16.83
CA GLY A 119 -9.66 35.49 -16.04
C GLY A 119 -9.73 33.99 -15.80
N GLN A 120 -9.43 33.15 -16.80
CA GLN A 120 -9.47 31.69 -16.68
C GLN A 120 -8.25 31.01 -17.31
N CYS A 121 -7.72 30.01 -16.61
CA CYS A 121 -6.66 29.16 -17.12
C CYS A 121 -7.24 28.00 -17.92
N THR A 122 -6.90 27.92 -19.21
CA THR A 122 -7.28 26.79 -20.07
C THR A 122 -6.21 25.70 -20.05
N LEU A 123 -6.57 24.49 -20.49
CA LEU A 123 -5.62 23.37 -20.62
C LEU A 123 -4.48 23.69 -21.60
N ASP A 124 -4.76 24.46 -22.65
CA ASP A 124 -3.75 24.87 -23.63
C ASP A 124 -2.75 25.84 -23.00
N ASP A 125 -3.19 26.76 -22.15
CA ASP A 125 -2.27 27.64 -21.43
C ASP A 125 -1.41 26.84 -20.43
N LEU A 126 -1.99 25.86 -19.72
CA LEU A 126 -1.22 24.97 -18.84
C LEU A 126 -0.15 24.18 -19.59
N SER A 127 -0.39 23.81 -20.85
CA SER A 127 0.58 23.09 -21.68
C SER A 127 1.90 23.85 -21.85
N VAL A 128 1.82 25.19 -21.92
CA VAL A 128 3.00 26.08 -21.99
C VAL A 128 3.79 25.99 -20.69
N TYR A 129 3.11 26.05 -19.54
CA TYR A 129 3.75 25.86 -18.24
C TYR A 129 4.41 24.49 -18.11
N TYR A 130 3.72 23.41 -18.53
CA TYR A 130 4.26 22.06 -18.51
C TYR A 130 5.55 21.95 -19.32
N HIS A 131 5.60 22.55 -20.50
CA HIS A 131 6.80 22.56 -21.33
C HIS A 131 7.92 23.38 -20.67
N GLN A 132 7.60 24.57 -20.17
CA GLN A 132 8.58 25.45 -19.52
C GLN A 132 9.22 24.78 -18.29
N TYR A 133 8.42 24.16 -17.42
CA TYR A 133 8.92 23.43 -16.25
C TYR A 133 9.87 22.29 -16.63
N GLN A 134 9.58 21.57 -17.73
CA GLN A 134 10.44 20.49 -18.23
C GLN A 134 11.78 21.01 -18.74
N VAL A 135 11.78 22.14 -19.44
CA VAL A 135 13.01 22.80 -19.91
C VAL A 135 13.83 23.30 -18.71
N ASP A 136 13.21 24.00 -17.77
CA ASP A 136 13.90 24.59 -16.61
C ASP A 136 14.45 23.52 -15.65
N SER A 137 13.74 22.40 -15.52
CA SER A 137 14.15 21.28 -14.66
C SER A 137 15.02 20.25 -15.38
N TYR A 138 15.38 20.47 -16.64
CA TYR A 138 16.11 19.50 -17.47
C TYR A 138 17.42 19.05 -16.81
N THR A 139 18.26 20.00 -16.38
CA THR A 139 19.56 19.70 -15.75
C THR A 139 19.40 18.85 -14.49
N ARG A 140 18.39 19.15 -13.67
CA ARG A 140 18.08 18.41 -12.44
C ARG A 140 17.68 16.96 -12.75
N HIS A 141 16.82 16.75 -13.75
CA HIS A 141 16.43 15.41 -14.18
C HIS A 141 17.60 14.64 -14.80
N LEU A 142 18.49 15.31 -15.53
CA LEU A 142 19.69 14.69 -16.08
C LEU A 142 20.65 14.23 -14.96
N GLU A 143 20.87 15.06 -13.94
CA GLU A 143 21.66 14.70 -12.77
C GLU A 143 21.06 13.53 -12.00
N TYR A 144 19.74 13.54 -11.80
CA TYR A 144 19.01 12.43 -11.19
C TYR A 144 19.15 11.15 -12.00
N ASN A 145 18.94 11.20 -13.32
CA ASN A 145 19.10 10.04 -14.19
C ASN A 145 20.54 9.51 -14.15
N ARG A 146 21.53 10.40 -14.13
CA ARG A 146 22.94 10.01 -13.97
C ARG A 146 23.20 9.33 -12.62
N TYR A 147 22.58 9.80 -11.55
CA TYR A 147 22.62 9.14 -10.24
C TYR A 147 21.99 7.75 -10.29
N VAL A 148 20.79 7.61 -10.87
CA VAL A 148 20.09 6.33 -10.99
C VAL A 148 20.95 5.32 -11.75
N TRP A 149 21.48 5.69 -12.91
CA TRP A 149 22.37 4.82 -13.70
C TRP A 149 23.61 4.40 -12.93
N ARG A 150 24.32 5.36 -12.32
CA ARG A 150 25.53 5.10 -11.54
C ARG A 150 25.23 4.18 -10.35
N ARG A 151 24.13 4.41 -9.63
CA ARG A 151 23.68 3.58 -8.51
C ARG A 151 23.35 2.17 -8.98
N SER A 152 22.54 2.03 -10.03
CA SER A 152 22.14 0.73 -10.59
C SER A 152 23.36 -0.11 -10.95
N LEU A 153 24.34 0.49 -11.64
CA LEU A 153 25.59 -0.20 -11.98
C LEU A 153 26.39 -0.62 -10.73
N ARG A 154 26.47 0.25 -9.71
CA ARG A 154 27.13 -0.08 -8.43
C ARG A 154 26.44 -1.21 -7.66
N MET A 155 25.13 -1.38 -7.83
CA MET A 155 24.34 -2.39 -7.12
C MET A 155 24.43 -3.79 -7.76
N ILE A 156 24.89 -3.92 -9.00
CA ILE A 156 24.95 -5.22 -9.71
C ILE A 156 25.82 -6.22 -8.94
N TRP A 157 27.07 -5.85 -8.61
CA TRP A 157 27.99 -6.78 -7.96
C TRP A 157 27.53 -7.21 -6.55
N PRO A 158 27.12 -6.30 -5.65
CA PRO A 158 26.54 -6.70 -4.37
C PRO A 158 25.27 -7.56 -4.52
N GLY A 159 24.44 -7.28 -5.53
CA GLY A 159 23.25 -8.07 -5.83
C GLY A 159 23.57 -9.50 -6.23
N ILE A 160 24.56 -9.69 -7.12
CA ILE A 160 25.05 -11.02 -7.52
C ILE A 160 25.61 -11.76 -6.30
N ARG A 161 26.43 -11.09 -5.47
CA ARG A 161 27.00 -11.71 -4.27
C ARG A 161 25.91 -12.14 -3.27
N ALA A 162 24.91 -11.30 -3.02
CA ALA A 162 23.78 -11.63 -2.16
C ALA A 162 22.96 -12.80 -2.72
N TRP A 163 22.70 -12.80 -4.04
CA TRP A 163 21.95 -13.84 -4.73
C TRP A 163 22.64 -15.22 -4.65
N LEU A 164 23.97 -15.28 -4.83
CA LEU A 164 24.73 -16.52 -4.70
C LEU A 164 24.61 -17.13 -3.29
N VAL A 165 24.68 -16.29 -2.25
CA VAL A 165 24.47 -16.72 -0.86
C VAL A 165 23.05 -17.21 -0.64
N GLU A 166 22.06 -16.48 -1.17
CA GLU A 166 20.64 -16.83 -1.05
C GLU A 166 20.34 -18.19 -1.71
N ILE A 167 20.91 -18.47 -2.89
CA ILE A 167 20.71 -19.76 -3.60
C ILE A 167 21.13 -20.94 -2.73
N GLY A 168 22.31 -20.87 -2.11
CA GLY A 168 22.82 -21.96 -1.27
C GLY A 168 21.89 -22.26 -0.08
N LYS A 169 21.14 -21.25 0.38
CA LYS A 169 20.26 -21.33 1.56
C LYS A 169 18.77 -21.49 1.23
N ARG A 170 18.39 -21.41 -0.06
CA ARG A 170 17.00 -21.26 -0.50
C ARG A 170 16.09 -22.40 -0.09
N LYS A 171 16.54 -23.66 -0.22
CA LYS A 171 15.76 -24.85 0.18
C LYS A 171 15.46 -24.82 1.67
N LYS A 172 16.49 -24.67 2.49
CA LYS A 172 16.39 -24.59 3.96
C LYS A 172 15.43 -23.49 4.39
N ARG A 173 15.64 -22.25 3.92
CA ARG A 173 14.79 -21.10 4.27
C ARG A 173 13.32 -21.26 3.88
N ARG A 174 13.01 -21.94 2.77
CA ARG A 174 11.61 -22.22 2.39
C ARG A 174 10.96 -23.22 3.33
N VAL A 175 11.68 -24.27 3.72
CA VAL A 175 11.18 -25.27 4.68
C VAL A 175 10.98 -24.62 6.05
N ASP A 176 11.97 -23.89 6.56
CA ASP A 176 11.89 -23.19 7.84
C ASP A 176 10.76 -22.16 7.87
N ALA A 177 10.59 -21.43 6.76
CA ALA A 177 9.48 -20.49 6.62
C ALA A 177 8.14 -21.24 6.63
N LEU A 178 7.94 -22.26 5.81
CA LEU A 178 6.68 -23.03 5.80
C LEU A 178 6.37 -23.65 7.17
N ALA A 179 7.37 -24.15 7.89
CA ALA A 179 7.22 -24.65 9.26
C ALA A 179 6.70 -23.54 10.20
N LYS A 180 7.30 -22.35 10.16
CA LYS A 180 6.83 -21.19 10.93
C LYS A 180 5.38 -20.82 10.60
N TYR A 181 4.96 -20.88 9.33
CA TYR A 181 3.57 -20.60 8.94
C TYR A 181 2.60 -21.70 9.41
N SER A 182 3.02 -22.97 9.43
CA SER A 182 2.20 -24.05 10.01
C SER A 182 2.04 -23.91 11.52
N GLU A 183 3.08 -23.44 12.21
CA GLU A 183 3.07 -23.20 13.65
C GLU A 183 2.31 -21.92 14.03
N GLN A 184 2.27 -20.91 13.15
CA GLN A 184 1.49 -19.67 13.34
C GLN A 184 -0.04 -19.85 13.28
N GLY A 185 -0.53 -21.10 13.27
CA GLY A 185 -1.88 -21.41 13.71
C GLY A 185 -2.97 -21.16 12.68
N TYR A 186 -3.37 -22.23 12.00
CA TYR A 186 -4.75 -22.39 11.51
C TYR A 186 -5.75 -22.65 12.67
N PHE A 187 -5.23 -22.81 13.90
CA PHE A 187 -5.97 -23.21 15.09
C PHE A 187 -6.43 -22.07 16.01
N ASP A 188 -6.00 -20.82 15.77
CA ASP A 188 -6.59 -19.63 16.42
C ASP A 188 -7.83 -19.12 15.65
N ARG A 189 -8.65 -20.03 15.11
CA ARG A 189 -10.08 -19.74 15.12
C ARG A 189 -10.45 -19.85 16.58
N GLU A 190 -10.69 -18.71 17.24
CA GLU A 190 -11.57 -18.68 18.39
C GLU A 190 -12.75 -19.59 18.06
N GLN A 191 -12.82 -20.76 18.70
CA GLN A 191 -14.05 -21.53 18.71
C GLN A 191 -15.04 -20.63 19.44
N PRO A 192 -16.15 -20.19 18.82
CA PRO A 192 -17.20 -19.54 19.58
C PRO A 192 -17.74 -20.57 20.59
N GLY A 193 -17.34 -20.42 21.85
CA GLY A 193 -17.55 -21.40 22.93
C GLY A 193 -16.49 -22.47 22.85
N VAL A 194 -15.46 -22.50 23.69
CA VAL A 194 -15.50 -22.84 25.12
C VAL A 194 -14.24 -22.22 25.74
N SER A 195 -14.30 -21.22 26.60
CA SER A 195 -14.43 -21.46 28.05
C SER A 195 -14.60 -20.13 28.81
N ARG A 196 -15.70 -20.01 29.56
CA ARG A 196 -15.71 -19.33 30.85
C ARG A 196 -16.79 -19.97 31.71
N VAL A 197 -16.48 -21.14 32.24
CA VAL A 197 -17.20 -21.66 33.40
C VAL A 197 -16.67 -20.89 34.61
N GLU A 198 -17.59 -20.46 35.45
CA GLU A 198 -17.44 -19.64 36.68
C GLU A 198 -17.46 -18.11 36.51
N HIS A 199 -18.68 -17.56 36.44
CA HIS A 199 -19.27 -16.73 37.50
C HIS A 199 -20.51 -15.98 36.97
N VAL A 200 -21.65 -16.67 36.80
CA VAL A 200 -22.99 -16.06 36.90
C VAL A 200 -23.97 -17.16 37.38
N GLN A 201 -23.83 -17.57 38.64
CA GLN A 201 -25.00 -18.06 39.35
C GLN A 201 -25.82 -16.83 39.76
N ASN A 202 -27.14 -16.88 39.57
CA ASN A 202 -28.18 -15.91 39.96
C ASN A 202 -28.72 -14.99 38.85
N SER A 203 -29.47 -15.53 37.89
CA SER A 203 -30.57 -14.77 37.25
C SER A 203 -31.62 -15.60 36.50
N THR A 204 -31.38 -16.89 36.22
CA THR A 204 -32.32 -17.73 35.44
C THR A 204 -33.46 -18.39 36.25
N GLY A 205 -33.60 -18.09 37.54
CA GLY A 205 -34.63 -18.66 38.41
C GLY A 205 -35.96 -17.88 38.48
N GLN A 206 -36.02 -16.63 38.01
CA GLN A 206 -37.20 -15.77 38.16
C GLN A 206 -38.10 -15.74 36.92
N THR A 207 -37.54 -15.90 35.72
CA THR A 207 -38.33 -15.81 34.47
C THR A 207 -39.19 -17.04 34.22
N ALA A 208 -38.72 -18.24 34.61
CA ALA A 208 -39.46 -19.49 34.41
C ALA A 208 -40.66 -19.65 35.37
N LYS A 209 -40.54 -19.20 36.64
CA LYS A 209 -41.67 -19.22 37.59
C LYS A 209 -42.80 -18.27 37.17
N ASN A 210 -42.45 -17.05 36.73
CA ASN A 210 -43.40 -16.05 36.25
C ASN A 210 -44.12 -16.41 34.93
N GLN A 211 -43.67 -17.45 34.22
CA GLN A 211 -44.29 -17.91 32.97
C GLN A 211 -45.21 -19.11 33.19
N VAL A 212 -44.96 -19.92 34.23
CA VAL A 212 -45.85 -21.02 34.66
C VAL A 212 -47.07 -20.48 35.39
N ASP A 213 -46.90 -19.48 36.28
CA ASP A 213 -48.02 -18.88 37.03
C ASP A 213 -49.01 -18.14 36.11
N ARG A 214 -48.53 -17.39 35.11
CA ARG A 214 -49.39 -16.73 34.10
C ARG A 214 -50.16 -17.71 33.22
N ARG A 215 -49.63 -18.92 33.02
CA ARG A 215 -50.29 -19.97 32.23
C ARG A 215 -51.36 -20.69 33.05
N ALA A 216 -51.16 -20.82 34.37
CA ALA A 216 -52.14 -21.37 35.31
C ALA A 216 -53.32 -20.40 35.56
N GLU A 217 -53.06 -19.09 35.63
CA GLU A 217 -54.12 -18.06 35.74
C GLU A 217 -55.01 -18.01 34.49
N LYS A 218 -54.41 -18.17 33.30
CA LYS A 218 -55.13 -18.16 32.02
C LYS A 218 -56.05 -19.39 31.82
N ILE A 219 -55.84 -20.48 32.55
CA ILE A 219 -56.71 -21.68 32.50
C ILE A 219 -57.91 -21.55 33.45
N ARG A 220 -57.77 -20.81 34.56
CA ARG A 220 -58.89 -20.53 35.50
C ARG A 220 -59.91 -19.52 34.96
N SER A 221 -59.58 -18.74 33.93
CA SER A 221 -60.52 -17.76 33.35
C SER A 221 -61.51 -18.34 32.34
N TYR A 222 -61.48 -19.65 32.08
CA TYR A 222 -62.35 -20.32 31.09
C TYR A 222 -63.35 -21.32 31.71
N TYR A 223 -63.38 -21.47 33.04
CA TYR A 223 -64.38 -22.25 33.79
C TYR A 223 -64.79 -21.54 35.07
#